data_AF-A0A7S3BR64-F1
#
_entry.id   AF-A0A7S3BR64-F1
#
_cell.length_a   1.000
_cell.length_b   1.000
_cell.length_c   1.000
_cell.angle_alpha   90.00
_cell.angle_beta   90.00
_cell.angle_gamma   90.00
#
_symmetry.space_group_name_H-M   'P 1'
#
loop_
_entity.id
_entity.type
_entity.pdbx_description
1 polymer ?
#
loop_
_entity_poly.entity_id
_entity_poly.type
_entity_poly.pdbx_seq_one_letter_code
_entity_poly.pdbx_strand_id
1 'polypeptide(L)'
;MAAFCFPAGSVLAEATEALVAKRPGAFSAGVPATFLSNYNAGLAFLDGLEALAGRPGSPAAQAFRAHAAVVQFASRWNLSVYFTLCFKELAESLDTAVAPASAGSDPAPAGAAGHGFALRPTAACWAAMQRCWADDCFVPALADRFLKLSLQLLARYATWLRAGVRARRSIAAEAEGEAVGDDAAVLADTSGGEWALALTTADALMQVHHDATTLASRARRELAAVVRARLSHAPEDVVVGVAAAVREGADALDAQMEGLVEAAVALVVARCAEALKQLRGIATTYRMTNKPMPTRPSAYVAAVLRPLVEVLEGERRAFLSEGARAALVEGAVAELTRRYAALAHELVTTVRKTESSLQRLRKGQAGAGDGGAANGPSDTDKICRQLALDAEHYGNEMAKLGVTASEIPAFAELMAATSNEADATSV
;
A
#
# COMPACT_ATOMS: atom_id res chain seq x y z
N MET A 1 63.82 -15.25 16.51
CA MET A 1 63.01 -14.95 17.71
C MET A 1 62.00 -13.90 17.33
N ALA A 2 60.70 -14.19 17.40
CA ALA A 2 59.69 -13.14 17.26
C ALA A 2 59.93 -12.11 18.37
N ALA A 3 60.03 -10.83 18.02
CA ALA A 3 60.23 -9.76 18.99
C ALA A 3 59.06 -9.78 19.99
N PHE A 4 59.37 -9.74 21.28
CA PHE A 4 58.38 -9.80 22.35
C PHE A 4 57.43 -8.59 22.28
N CYS A 5 56.13 -8.85 22.08
CA CYS A 5 55.11 -7.80 22.01
C CYS A 5 54.57 -7.50 23.41
N PHE A 6 55.26 -6.63 24.16
CA PHE A 6 54.88 -6.30 25.55
C PHE A 6 53.42 -5.82 25.72
N PRO A 7 52.86 -4.94 24.86
CA PRO A 7 51.47 -4.51 25.00
C PRO A 7 50.45 -5.67 24.95
N ALA A 8 50.67 -6.65 24.07
CA ALA A 8 49.78 -7.81 23.96
C ALA A 8 50.09 -8.89 25.01
N GLY A 9 51.36 -9.27 25.14
CA GLY A 9 51.79 -10.41 25.96
C GLY A 9 51.79 -10.15 27.46
N SER A 10 51.79 -8.89 27.90
CA SER A 10 51.75 -8.53 29.32
C SER A 10 50.50 -7.75 29.67
N VAL A 11 50.30 -6.58 29.07
CA VAL A 11 49.22 -5.66 29.50
C VAL A 11 47.85 -6.23 29.14
N LEU A 12 47.63 -6.63 27.89
CA LEU A 12 46.35 -7.19 27.47
C LEU A 12 46.04 -8.53 28.15
N ALA A 13 47.04 -9.41 28.26
CA ALA A 13 46.88 -10.71 28.90
C ALA A 13 46.43 -10.57 30.37
N GLU A 14 47.15 -9.78 31.16
CA GLU A 14 46.83 -9.53 32.58
C GLU A 14 45.47 -8.83 32.73
N ALA A 15 45.19 -7.82 31.90
CA ALA A 15 43.90 -7.11 31.93
C ALA A 15 42.74 -8.07 31.61
N THR A 16 42.92 -8.97 30.64
CA THR A 16 41.92 -9.97 30.26
C THR A 16 41.65 -10.95 31.40
N GLU A 17 42.70 -11.46 32.05
CA GLU A 17 42.55 -12.34 33.21
C GLU A 17 41.83 -11.63 34.37
N ALA A 18 42.21 -10.39 34.68
CA ALA A 18 41.57 -9.59 35.70
C ALA A 18 40.08 -9.32 35.40
N LEU A 19 39.73 -9.04 34.14
CA LEU A 19 38.34 -8.85 33.71
C LEU A 19 37.53 -10.14 33.86
N VAL A 20 38.08 -11.29 33.45
CA VAL A 20 37.40 -12.59 33.60
C VAL A 20 37.19 -12.93 35.08
N ALA A 21 38.19 -12.71 35.93
CA ALA A 21 38.13 -13.05 37.34
C ALA A 21 37.19 -12.12 38.13
N LYS A 22 37.27 -10.81 37.90
CA LYS A 22 36.54 -9.81 38.70
C LYS A 22 35.19 -9.43 38.11
N ARG A 23 34.99 -9.62 36.80
CA ARG A 23 33.77 -9.24 36.06
C ARG A 23 33.43 -10.28 34.98
N PRO A 24 33.12 -11.53 35.34
CA PRO A 24 32.85 -12.59 34.36
C PRO A 24 31.68 -12.26 33.41
N GLY A 25 30.72 -11.46 33.85
CA GLY A 25 29.60 -10.99 33.03
C GLY A 25 29.94 -9.90 32.01
N ALA A 26 31.17 -9.36 31.99
CA ALA A 26 31.54 -8.24 31.11
C ALA A 26 31.40 -8.58 29.61
N PHE A 27 31.63 -9.85 29.25
CA PHE A 27 31.52 -10.36 27.88
C PHE A 27 30.13 -10.95 27.55
N SER A 28 29.19 -10.91 28.48
CA SER A 28 27.87 -11.53 28.30
C SER A 28 27.00 -10.71 27.36
N ALA A 29 26.50 -11.36 26.31
CA ALA A 29 25.54 -10.76 25.38
C ALA A 29 24.11 -10.63 25.95
N GLY A 30 23.83 -11.17 27.14
CA GLY A 30 22.48 -11.27 27.69
C GLY A 30 21.75 -9.93 27.90
N VAL A 31 22.49 -8.82 27.95
CA VAL A 31 21.94 -7.46 27.91
C VAL A 31 22.62 -6.72 26.75
N PRO A 32 21.97 -6.58 25.57
CA PRO A 32 22.61 -6.05 24.36
C PRO A 32 23.25 -4.67 24.54
N ALA A 33 22.59 -3.74 25.22
CA ALA A 33 23.13 -2.39 25.44
C ALA A 33 24.44 -2.41 26.26
N THR A 34 24.47 -3.19 27.33
CA THR A 34 25.68 -3.36 28.17
C THR A 34 26.78 -4.09 27.39
N PHE A 35 26.42 -5.12 26.63
CA PHE A 35 27.38 -5.84 25.80
C PHE A 35 28.04 -4.92 24.77
N LEU A 36 27.27 -4.11 24.06
CA LEU A 36 27.79 -3.18 23.05
C LEU A 36 28.70 -2.12 23.69
N SER A 37 28.28 -1.54 24.81
CA SER A 37 29.10 -0.58 25.56
C SER A 37 30.44 -1.19 25.98
N ASN A 38 30.42 -2.40 26.55
CA ASN A 38 31.64 -3.10 26.95
C ASN A 38 32.50 -3.50 25.75
N TYR A 39 31.89 -3.95 24.65
CA TYR A 39 32.57 -4.31 23.40
C TYR A 39 33.30 -3.10 22.80
N ASN A 40 32.64 -1.96 22.70
CA ASN A 40 33.23 -0.72 22.20
C ASN A 40 34.37 -0.23 23.11
N ALA A 41 34.20 -0.32 24.43
CA ALA A 41 35.29 -0.03 25.37
C ALA A 41 36.47 -1.00 25.20
N GLY A 42 36.20 -2.28 24.91
CA GLY A 42 37.20 -3.29 24.61
C GLY A 42 37.96 -3.02 23.31
N LEU A 43 37.27 -2.57 22.26
CA LEU A 43 37.91 -2.15 21.00
C LEU A 43 38.77 -0.90 21.20
N ALA A 44 38.26 0.12 21.90
CA ALA A 44 39.03 1.33 22.20
C ALA A 44 40.28 1.00 23.05
N PHE A 45 40.18 0.04 23.96
CA PHE A 45 41.33 -0.47 24.72
C PHE A 45 42.36 -1.14 23.82
N LEU A 46 41.93 -1.99 22.87
CA LEU A 46 42.82 -2.60 21.88
C LEU A 46 43.50 -1.56 21.00
N ASP A 47 42.76 -0.56 20.52
CA ASP A 47 43.29 0.53 19.68
C ASP A 47 44.37 1.32 20.43
N GLY A 48 44.13 1.61 21.72
CA GLY A 48 45.11 2.25 22.59
C GLY A 48 46.39 1.43 22.77
N LEU A 49 46.27 0.10 22.95
CA LEU A 49 47.43 -0.79 23.06
C LEU A 49 48.18 -0.96 21.73
N GLU A 50 47.47 -1.02 20.61
CA GLU A 50 48.08 -1.08 19.29
C GLU A 50 48.90 0.19 19.01
N ALA A 51 48.36 1.37 19.36
CA ALA A 51 49.05 2.64 19.23
C ALA A 51 50.36 2.70 20.04
N LEU A 52 50.43 2.00 21.18
CA LEU A 52 51.66 1.84 21.96
C LEU A 52 52.63 0.83 21.34
N ALA A 53 52.13 -0.17 20.62
CA ALA A 53 52.96 -1.19 19.96
C ALA A 53 53.67 -0.64 18.71
N GLY A 54 53.05 0.28 17.98
CA GLY A 54 53.67 0.94 16.83
C GLY A 54 52.69 1.74 15.98
N ARG A 55 53.20 2.37 14.91
CA ARG A 55 52.35 3.10 13.96
C ARG A 55 51.44 2.12 13.19
N PRO A 56 50.23 2.54 12.78
CA PRO A 56 49.36 1.73 11.92
C PRO A 56 50.11 1.23 10.68
N GLY A 57 49.97 -0.07 10.38
CA GLY A 57 50.63 -0.71 9.23
C GLY A 57 52.10 -1.11 9.45
N SER A 58 52.71 -0.76 10.59
CA SER A 58 54.07 -1.21 10.92
C SER A 58 54.13 -2.73 11.19
N PRO A 59 55.29 -3.39 11.02
CA PRO A 59 55.46 -4.79 11.39
C PRO A 59 55.12 -5.07 12.87
N ALA A 60 55.36 -4.09 13.75
CA ALA A 60 55.03 -4.19 15.17
C ALA A 60 53.51 -4.17 15.43
N ALA A 61 52.76 -3.32 14.73
CA ALA A 61 51.30 -3.30 14.81
C ALA A 61 50.68 -4.60 14.23
N GLN A 62 51.23 -5.12 13.14
CA GLN A 62 50.81 -6.41 12.58
C GLN A 62 51.09 -7.57 13.56
N ALA A 63 52.28 -7.57 14.18
CA ALA A 63 52.64 -8.56 15.20
C ALA A 63 51.74 -8.47 16.45
N PHE A 64 51.33 -7.26 16.87
CA PHE A 64 50.35 -7.08 17.93
C PHE A 64 49.01 -7.71 17.57
N ARG A 65 48.44 -7.39 16.41
CA ARG A 65 47.15 -7.94 15.95
C ARG A 65 47.16 -9.47 15.82
N ALA A 66 48.28 -10.04 15.38
CA ALA A 66 48.46 -11.48 15.25
C ALA A 66 48.79 -12.19 16.59
N HIS A 67 49.01 -11.44 17.67
CA HIS A 67 49.42 -12.01 18.96
C HIS A 67 48.29 -12.84 19.58
N ALA A 68 48.63 -13.99 20.18
CA ALA A 68 47.66 -14.93 20.76
C ALA A 68 46.73 -14.28 21.80
N ALA A 69 47.25 -13.37 22.63
CA ALA A 69 46.46 -12.63 23.62
C ALA A 69 45.37 -11.75 22.97
N VAL A 70 45.64 -11.13 21.82
CA VAL A 70 44.65 -10.33 21.08
C VAL A 70 43.57 -11.23 20.49
N VAL A 71 43.96 -12.35 19.89
CA VAL A 71 43.03 -13.35 19.36
C VAL A 71 42.14 -13.94 20.47
N GLN A 72 42.73 -14.25 21.63
CA GLN A 72 42.01 -14.77 22.79
C GLN A 72 41.05 -13.73 23.38
N PHE A 73 41.45 -12.46 23.46
CA PHE A 73 40.56 -11.39 23.90
C PHE A 73 39.39 -11.20 22.93
N ALA A 74 39.66 -11.19 21.62
CA ALA A 74 38.65 -11.05 20.59
C ALA A 74 37.63 -12.20 20.61
N SER A 75 38.08 -13.44 20.82
CA SER A 75 37.20 -14.63 20.82
C SER A 75 36.22 -14.69 22.01
N ARG A 76 36.42 -13.87 23.05
CA ARG A 76 35.49 -13.76 24.19
C ARG A 76 34.19 -13.05 23.80
N TRP A 77 34.21 -12.21 22.77
CA TRP A 77 33.05 -11.43 22.33
C TRP A 77 32.17 -12.28 21.41
N ASN A 78 31.05 -12.79 21.94
CA ASN A 78 30.10 -13.56 21.13
C ASN A 78 29.16 -12.65 20.34
N LEU A 79 29.68 -12.06 19.27
CA LEU A 79 28.93 -11.19 18.36
C LEU A 79 27.73 -11.91 17.71
N SER A 80 27.80 -13.23 17.56
CA SER A 80 26.67 -13.98 16.98
C SER A 80 25.47 -14.01 17.93
N VAL A 81 25.68 -14.25 19.23
CA VAL A 81 24.59 -14.22 20.22
C VAL A 81 24.04 -12.80 20.38
N TYR A 82 24.91 -11.80 20.38
CA TYR A 82 24.48 -10.40 20.37
C TYR A 82 23.56 -10.11 19.19
N PHE A 83 23.98 -10.45 17.97
CA PHE A 83 23.16 -10.25 16.78
C PHE A 83 21.83 -11.02 16.85
N THR A 84 21.81 -12.25 17.37
CA THR A 84 20.56 -13.02 17.52
C THR A 84 19.55 -12.31 18.42
N LEU A 85 20.00 -11.67 19.50
CA LEU A 85 19.13 -10.91 20.39
C LEU A 85 18.59 -9.65 19.71
N CYS A 86 19.45 -8.88 19.03
CA CYS A 86 19.03 -7.71 18.25
C CYS A 86 18.07 -8.11 17.12
N PHE A 87 18.37 -9.18 16.38
CA PHE A 87 17.52 -9.71 15.33
C PHE A 87 16.13 -10.03 15.89
N LYS A 88 16.05 -10.75 17.01
CA LYS A 88 14.79 -11.12 17.63
C LYS A 88 13.99 -9.87 18.00
N GLU A 89 14.59 -8.93 18.74
CA GLU A 89 13.94 -7.69 19.15
C GLU A 89 13.37 -6.90 17.96
N LEU A 90 14.18 -6.70 16.92
CA LEU A 90 13.82 -5.88 15.76
C LEU A 90 12.80 -6.58 14.87
N ALA A 91 12.99 -7.86 14.58
CA ALA A 91 12.06 -8.64 13.77
C ALA A 91 10.70 -8.80 14.46
N GLU A 92 10.69 -9.14 15.76
CA GLU A 92 9.48 -9.33 16.56
C GLU A 92 8.66 -8.04 16.68
N SER A 93 9.32 -6.87 16.68
CA SER A 93 8.64 -5.57 16.69
C SER A 93 7.77 -5.36 15.44
N LEU A 94 8.24 -5.78 14.26
CA LEU A 94 7.48 -5.73 13.01
C LEU A 94 6.45 -6.85 12.97
N ASP A 95 6.83 -8.08 13.33
CA ASP A 95 5.95 -9.26 13.28
C ASP A 95 4.71 -9.05 14.16
N THR A 96 4.86 -8.41 15.32
CA THR A 96 3.74 -8.03 16.19
C THR A 96 2.86 -6.94 15.56
N ALA A 97 3.45 -6.00 14.82
CA ALA A 97 2.72 -4.91 14.19
C ALA A 97 1.91 -5.37 12.98
N VAL A 98 2.40 -6.36 12.21
CA VAL A 98 1.70 -6.92 11.04
C VAL A 98 0.80 -8.11 11.37
N ALA A 99 0.75 -8.53 12.65
CA ALA A 99 -0.07 -9.66 13.08
C ALA A 99 -1.57 -9.43 12.79
N PRO A 100 -2.35 -10.48 12.47
CA PRO A 100 -3.75 -10.36 12.06
C PRO A 100 -4.67 -9.68 13.10
N ALA A 101 -4.30 -9.76 14.38
CA ALA A 101 -5.03 -9.13 15.48
C ALA A 101 -4.85 -7.60 15.56
N SER A 102 -3.84 -7.06 14.88
CA SER A 102 -3.58 -5.64 14.74
C SER A 102 -4.25 -5.17 13.45
N ALA A 103 -5.35 -4.44 13.55
CA ALA A 103 -6.04 -3.96 12.35
C ALA A 103 -5.08 -3.08 11.53
N GLY A 104 -5.09 -3.22 10.20
CA GLY A 104 -4.19 -2.47 9.30
C GLY A 104 -4.35 -0.94 9.33
N SER A 105 -5.24 -0.42 10.19
CA SER A 105 -5.47 1.01 10.47
C SER A 105 -5.02 1.44 11.87
N ASP A 106 -4.37 0.57 12.66
CA ASP A 106 -3.90 0.94 14.00
C ASP A 106 -2.98 2.17 13.89
N PRO A 107 -3.34 3.29 14.54
CA PRO A 107 -2.55 4.51 14.45
C PRO A 107 -1.17 4.27 15.05
N ALA A 108 -0.14 4.86 14.43
CA ALA A 108 1.19 4.86 14.99
C ALA A 108 1.15 5.44 16.43
N PRO A 109 1.83 4.81 17.41
CA PRO A 109 1.88 5.36 18.76
C PRO A 109 2.47 6.77 18.76
N ALA A 110 1.98 7.65 19.64
CA ALA A 110 2.35 9.08 19.66
C ALA A 110 3.86 9.35 19.74
N GLY A 111 4.65 8.41 20.29
CA GLY A 111 6.13 8.48 20.30
C GLY A 111 6.80 8.02 18.99
N ALA A 112 6.15 7.17 18.20
CA ALA A 112 6.60 6.76 16.86
C ALA A 112 6.13 7.72 15.75
N ALA A 113 5.18 8.62 16.07
CA ALA A 113 4.74 9.70 15.20
C ALA A 113 5.89 10.65 14.79
N GLY A 114 7.02 10.64 15.51
CA GLY A 114 8.25 11.35 15.14
C GLY A 114 8.84 10.92 13.78
N HIS A 115 8.45 9.76 13.25
CA HIS A 115 8.85 9.30 11.93
C HIS A 115 7.90 9.77 10.81
N GLY A 116 6.74 10.34 11.10
CA GLY A 116 5.80 10.83 10.08
C GLY A 116 5.06 9.74 9.31
N PHE A 117 4.94 8.53 9.87
CA PHE A 117 4.05 7.48 9.37
C PHE A 117 2.76 7.45 10.17
N ALA A 118 1.64 7.23 9.50
CA ALA A 118 0.34 7.24 10.15
C ALA A 118 -0.02 5.87 10.75
N LEU A 119 0.51 4.78 10.18
CA LEU A 119 0.16 3.42 10.53
C LEU A 119 1.27 2.73 11.32
N ARG A 120 0.86 1.97 12.34
CA ARG A 120 1.76 1.21 13.20
C ARG A 120 2.67 0.22 12.45
N PRO A 121 2.20 -0.58 11.46
CA PRO A 121 3.06 -1.52 10.73
C PRO A 121 4.21 -0.80 9.99
N THR A 122 3.90 0.31 9.33
CA THR A 122 4.88 1.11 8.57
C THR A 122 5.89 1.75 9.51
N ALA A 123 5.40 2.35 10.61
CA ALA A 123 6.26 2.96 11.62
C ALA A 123 7.21 1.93 12.27
N ALA A 124 6.72 0.74 12.59
CA ALA A 124 7.52 -0.34 13.16
C ALA A 124 8.61 -0.82 12.18
N CYS A 125 8.25 -1.01 10.91
CA CYS A 125 9.20 -1.38 9.85
C CYS A 125 10.33 -0.34 9.73
N TRP A 126 9.97 0.94 9.63
CA TRP A 126 10.95 2.02 9.51
C TRP A 126 11.83 2.15 10.75
N ALA A 127 11.24 2.14 11.95
CA ALA A 127 11.98 2.25 13.19
C ALA A 127 12.96 1.08 13.38
N ALA A 128 12.55 -0.15 13.06
CA ALA A 128 13.42 -1.32 13.12
C ALA A 128 14.60 -1.22 12.13
N MET A 129 14.35 -0.73 10.90
CA MET A 129 15.42 -0.48 9.93
C MET A 129 16.37 0.62 10.39
N GLN A 130 15.87 1.73 10.95
CA GLN A 130 16.74 2.79 11.49
C GLN A 130 17.59 2.29 12.66
N ARG A 131 16.98 1.50 13.56
CA ARG A 131 17.67 0.92 14.72
C ARG A 131 18.80 -0.03 14.32
N CYS A 132 18.69 -0.76 13.20
CA CYS A 132 19.79 -1.58 12.66
C CYS A 132 21.10 -0.79 12.44
N TRP A 133 21.01 0.53 12.22
CA TRP A 133 22.14 1.39 11.87
C TRP A 133 22.43 2.48 12.91
N ALA A 134 21.74 2.44 14.05
CA ALA A 134 21.94 3.35 15.16
C ALA A 134 23.23 3.02 15.94
N ASP A 135 23.91 4.03 16.50
CA ASP A 135 25.19 3.85 17.21
C ASP A 135 25.10 2.93 18.42
N ASP A 136 23.91 2.80 19.00
CA ASP A 136 23.60 1.95 20.14
C ASP A 136 23.10 0.54 19.75
N CYS A 137 23.18 0.17 18.46
CA CYS A 137 22.88 -1.19 17.94
C CYS A 137 23.99 -1.71 17.02
N PHE A 138 24.47 -0.82 16.14
CA PHE A 138 25.25 -1.20 14.99
C PHE A 138 26.66 -1.60 15.41
N VAL A 139 27.09 -2.76 14.93
CA VAL A 139 28.47 -3.24 15.08
C VAL A 139 29.07 -3.38 13.68
N PRO A 140 30.17 -2.66 13.34
CA PRO A 140 30.77 -2.73 12.01
C PRO A 140 31.14 -4.16 11.56
N ALA A 141 31.61 -5.00 12.49
CA ALA A 141 31.93 -6.40 12.22
C ALA A 141 30.72 -7.28 11.87
N LEU A 142 29.50 -6.77 12.03
CA LEU A 142 28.22 -7.44 11.72
C LEU A 142 27.43 -6.70 10.64
N ALA A 143 28.08 -5.81 9.88
CA ALA A 143 27.39 -4.94 8.94
C ALA A 143 26.62 -5.71 7.84
N ASP A 144 27.16 -6.83 7.38
CA ASP A 144 26.49 -7.74 6.44
C ASP A 144 25.17 -8.30 7.02
N ARG A 145 25.17 -8.66 8.31
CA ARG A 145 24.00 -9.20 8.99
C ARG A 145 22.94 -8.13 9.26
N PHE A 146 23.34 -6.93 9.66
CA PHE A 146 22.41 -5.80 9.84
C PHE A 146 21.83 -5.31 8.51
N LEU A 147 22.62 -5.34 7.43
CA LEU A 147 22.11 -5.10 6.09
C LEU A 147 21.07 -6.15 5.70
N LYS A 148 21.40 -7.43 5.86
CA LYS A 148 20.47 -8.52 5.58
C LYS A 148 19.17 -8.36 6.36
N LEU A 149 19.23 -8.03 7.65
CA LEU A 149 18.06 -7.77 8.48
C LEU A 149 17.23 -6.59 7.95
N SER A 150 17.87 -5.48 7.59
CA SER A 150 17.18 -4.31 7.01
C SER A 150 16.39 -4.69 5.76
N LEU A 151 17.00 -5.46 4.85
CA LEU A 151 16.34 -5.94 3.62
C LEU A 151 15.22 -6.94 3.93
N GLN A 152 15.41 -7.81 4.93
CA GLN A 152 14.39 -8.75 5.38
C GLN A 152 13.18 -8.05 5.99
N LEU A 153 13.37 -6.97 6.76
CA LEU A 153 12.28 -6.15 7.31
C LEU A 153 11.46 -5.50 6.19
N LEU A 154 12.14 -4.94 5.18
CA LEU A 154 11.49 -4.35 4.02
C LEU A 154 10.71 -5.39 3.20
N ALA A 155 11.33 -6.55 2.95
CA ALA A 155 10.69 -7.67 2.23
C ALA A 155 9.48 -8.24 2.98
N ARG A 156 9.53 -8.31 4.31
CA ARG A 156 8.40 -8.73 5.16
C ARG A 156 7.22 -7.77 5.02
N TYR A 157 7.47 -6.47 5.11
CA TYR A 157 6.43 -5.46 4.90
C TYR A 157 5.86 -5.51 3.47
N ALA A 158 6.71 -5.67 2.46
CA ALA A 158 6.26 -5.83 1.06
C ALA A 158 5.38 -7.07 0.87
N THR A 159 5.74 -8.19 1.51
CA THR A 159 4.96 -9.43 1.48
C THR A 159 3.60 -9.25 2.14
N TRP A 160 3.55 -8.59 3.30
CA TRP A 160 2.30 -8.25 4.00
C TRP A 160 1.40 -7.34 3.14
N LEU A 161 1.98 -6.34 2.48
CA LEU A 161 1.26 -5.43 1.59
C LEU A 161 0.67 -6.18 0.38
N ARG A 162 1.48 -7.03 -0.25
CA ARG A 162 1.08 -7.88 -1.38
C ARG A 162 -0.05 -8.84 -1.00
N ALA A 163 0.00 -9.44 0.19
CA ALA A 163 -1.05 -10.33 0.68
C ALA A 163 -2.40 -9.59 0.79
N GLY A 164 -2.39 -8.36 1.33
CA GLY A 164 -3.60 -7.53 1.42
C GLY A 164 -4.16 -7.12 0.05
N VAL A 165 -3.31 -6.69 -0.88
CA VAL A 165 -3.73 -6.37 -2.26
C VAL A 165 -4.37 -7.58 -2.95
N ARG A 166 -3.78 -8.76 -2.79
CA ARG A 166 -4.33 -10.01 -3.35
C ARG A 166 -5.68 -10.37 -2.75
N ALA A 167 -5.84 -10.29 -1.43
CA ALA A 167 -7.10 -10.56 -0.78
C ALA A 167 -8.22 -9.64 -1.29
N ARG A 168 -7.93 -8.36 -1.49
CA ARG A 168 -8.88 -7.38 -2.08
C ARG A 168 -9.22 -7.70 -3.53
N ARG A 169 -8.23 -8.04 -4.35
CA ARG A 169 -8.44 -8.42 -5.76
C ARG A 169 -9.28 -9.70 -5.88
N SER A 170 -9.09 -10.68 -4.99
CA SER A 170 -9.90 -11.89 -4.95
C SER A 170 -11.39 -11.59 -4.75
N ILE A 171 -11.72 -10.74 -3.78
CA ILE A 171 -13.13 -10.33 -3.53
C ILE A 171 -13.72 -9.56 -4.72
N ALA A 172 -12.92 -8.71 -5.36
CA ALA A 172 -13.38 -7.96 -6.53
C ALA A 172 -13.71 -8.90 -7.71
N ALA A 173 -12.84 -9.88 -7.99
CA ALA A 173 -13.07 -10.87 -9.04
C ALA A 173 -14.30 -11.75 -8.78
N GLU A 174 -14.51 -12.19 -7.53
CA GLU A 174 -15.71 -12.94 -7.13
C GLU A 174 -17.01 -12.14 -7.35
N ALA A 175 -16.97 -10.83 -7.11
CA ALA A 175 -18.13 -9.96 -7.30
C ALA A 175 -18.50 -9.75 -8.79
N GLU A 176 -17.52 -9.87 -9.70
CA GLU A 176 -17.71 -9.68 -11.14
C GLU A 176 -18.04 -10.98 -11.90
N GLY A 177 -17.98 -12.13 -11.21
CA GLY A 177 -18.34 -13.42 -11.80
C GLY A 177 -17.35 -13.91 -12.87
N GLU A 178 -16.12 -13.39 -12.87
CA GLU A 178 -15.04 -13.90 -13.73
C GLU A 178 -14.67 -15.32 -13.31
N ALA A 179 -14.80 -16.27 -14.23
CA ALA A 179 -14.36 -17.64 -14.02
C ALA A 179 -12.83 -17.65 -13.86
N VAL A 180 -12.36 -17.98 -12.66
CA VAL A 180 -10.95 -18.06 -12.32
C VAL A 180 -10.28 -19.11 -13.22
N GLY A 181 -9.44 -18.67 -14.16
CA GLY A 181 -8.60 -19.53 -14.98
C GLY A 181 -7.48 -20.19 -14.17
N ASP A 182 -6.68 -21.04 -14.82
CA ASP A 182 -5.59 -21.85 -14.24
C ASP A 182 -4.53 -21.07 -13.40
N ASP A 183 -4.51 -19.73 -13.45
CA ASP A 183 -3.71 -18.85 -12.58
C ASP A 183 -4.19 -18.82 -11.10
N ALA A 184 -5.31 -19.49 -10.78
CA ALA A 184 -5.88 -19.64 -9.44
C ALA A 184 -4.85 -20.09 -8.38
N ALA A 185 -3.87 -20.91 -8.75
CA ALA A 185 -2.86 -21.42 -7.83
C ALA A 185 -1.88 -20.35 -7.30
N VAL A 186 -1.66 -19.26 -8.07
CA VAL A 186 -0.77 -18.14 -7.67
C VAL A 186 -1.54 -17.08 -6.85
N LEU A 187 -2.87 -17.05 -6.99
CA LEU A 187 -3.80 -16.19 -6.24
C LEU A 187 -4.34 -16.85 -4.95
N ALA A 188 -4.18 -18.16 -4.79
CA ALA A 188 -4.79 -18.94 -3.69
C ALA A 188 -4.23 -18.61 -2.30
N ASP A 189 -2.97 -18.17 -2.20
CA ASP A 189 -2.40 -17.79 -0.91
C ASP A 189 -2.72 -16.32 -0.58
N THR A 190 -3.89 -16.14 0.04
CA THR A 190 -4.36 -14.88 0.64
C THR A 190 -4.04 -14.78 2.13
N SER A 191 -3.27 -15.74 2.67
CA SER A 191 -2.92 -15.76 4.08
C SER A 191 -2.15 -14.48 4.46
N GLY A 192 -2.52 -13.88 5.60
CA GLY A 192 -1.95 -12.59 6.02
C GLY A 192 -2.52 -11.37 5.28
N GLY A 193 -3.56 -11.54 4.45
CA GLY A 193 -4.29 -10.46 3.78
C GLY A 193 -5.54 -9.97 4.53
N GLU A 194 -5.87 -10.56 5.69
CA GLU A 194 -7.10 -10.28 6.44
C GLU A 194 -7.20 -8.81 6.87
N TRP A 195 -6.06 -8.19 7.14
CA TRP A 195 -5.98 -6.77 7.50
C TRP A 195 -6.63 -5.88 6.44
N ALA A 196 -6.43 -6.19 5.14
CA ALA A 196 -6.95 -5.36 4.06
C ALA A 196 -8.45 -5.56 3.91
N LEU A 197 -8.96 -6.77 4.19
CA LEU A 197 -10.38 -7.06 4.19
C LEU A 197 -11.11 -6.36 5.34
N ALA A 198 -10.46 -6.21 6.49
CA ALA A 198 -10.97 -5.44 7.62
C ALA A 198 -11.10 -3.93 7.31
N LEU A 199 -10.34 -3.41 6.34
CA LEU A 199 -10.47 -2.04 5.87
C LEU A 199 -11.63 -1.90 4.88
N THR A 200 -12.77 -1.46 5.39
CA THR A 200 -14.02 -1.31 4.61
C THR A 200 -14.16 0.05 3.92
N THR A 201 -13.18 0.94 4.08
CA THR A 201 -13.23 2.31 3.57
C THR A 201 -12.03 2.62 2.67
N ALA A 202 -12.28 3.33 1.56
CA ALA A 202 -11.24 3.62 0.58
C ALA A 202 -10.17 4.56 1.13
N ASP A 203 -10.55 5.55 1.93
CA ASP A 203 -9.62 6.49 2.57
C ASP A 203 -8.65 5.78 3.53
N ALA A 204 -9.06 4.69 4.20
CA ALA A 204 -8.15 3.85 4.98
C ALA A 204 -7.13 3.11 4.11
N LEU A 205 -7.53 2.57 2.95
CA LEU A 205 -6.59 1.96 2.00
C LEU A 205 -5.64 3.01 1.40
N MET A 206 -6.12 4.23 1.15
CA MET A 206 -5.28 5.31 0.65
C MET A 206 -4.27 5.80 1.70
N GLN A 207 -4.60 5.69 2.99
CA GLN A 207 -3.64 5.91 4.06
C GLN A 207 -2.51 4.87 4.05
N VAL A 208 -2.83 3.59 3.78
CA VAL A 208 -1.81 2.53 3.60
C VAL A 208 -0.95 2.82 2.38
N HIS A 209 -1.56 3.20 1.26
CA HIS A 209 -0.85 3.61 0.05
C HIS A 209 0.14 4.76 0.33
N HIS A 210 -0.30 5.79 1.06
CA HIS A 210 0.54 6.93 1.43
C HIS A 210 1.76 6.52 2.24
N ASP A 211 1.54 5.75 3.30
CA ASP A 211 2.59 5.27 4.20
C ASP A 211 3.59 4.37 3.45
N ALA A 212 3.10 3.45 2.61
CA ALA A 212 3.93 2.56 1.82
C ALA A 212 4.76 3.30 0.76
N THR A 213 4.16 4.27 0.05
CA THR A 213 4.88 5.16 -0.89
C THR A 213 5.97 5.94 -0.17
N THR A 214 5.65 6.48 1.01
CA THR A 214 6.60 7.22 1.84
C THR A 214 7.74 6.31 2.27
N LEU A 215 7.44 5.09 2.74
CA LEU A 215 8.43 4.09 3.15
C LEU A 215 9.37 3.74 1.99
N ALA A 216 8.84 3.47 0.80
CA ALA A 216 9.64 3.20 -0.39
C ALA A 216 10.57 4.37 -0.73
N SER A 217 10.05 5.61 -0.70
CA SER A 217 10.85 6.80 -0.98
C SER A 217 11.97 7.01 0.04
N ARG A 218 11.71 6.75 1.33
CA ARG A 218 12.70 6.90 2.41
C ARG A 218 13.71 5.76 2.40
N ALA A 219 13.31 4.54 2.08
CA ALA A 219 14.24 3.44 1.88
C ALA A 219 15.27 3.77 0.79
N ARG A 220 14.81 4.27 -0.38
CA ARG A 220 15.69 4.65 -1.49
C ARG A 220 16.66 5.77 -1.16
N ARG A 221 16.23 6.76 -0.38
CA ARG A 221 17.02 7.97 -0.09
C ARG A 221 17.78 7.85 1.22
N GLU A 222 17.05 7.76 2.33
CA GLU A 222 17.59 7.88 3.68
C GLU A 222 18.28 6.59 4.12
N LEU A 223 17.62 5.43 3.98
CA LEU A 223 18.24 4.16 4.35
C LEU A 223 19.48 3.90 3.48
N ALA A 224 19.36 4.04 2.16
CA ALA A 224 20.51 3.88 1.26
C ALA A 224 21.67 4.85 1.59
N ALA A 225 21.39 6.09 1.98
CA ALA A 225 22.41 7.04 2.41
C ALA A 225 23.09 6.63 3.73
N VAL A 226 22.31 6.19 4.72
CA VAL A 226 22.84 5.69 6.00
C VAL A 226 23.74 4.48 5.79
N VAL A 227 23.29 3.51 4.99
CA VAL A 227 24.09 2.31 4.67
C VAL A 227 25.37 2.70 3.95
N ARG A 228 25.31 3.60 2.96
CA ARG A 228 26.48 4.10 2.25
C ARG A 228 27.48 4.79 3.18
N ALA A 229 27.00 5.64 4.09
CA ALA A 229 27.85 6.34 5.04
C ALA A 229 28.56 5.36 5.98
N ARG A 230 27.81 4.38 6.52
CA ARG A 230 28.32 3.35 7.42
C ARG A 230 29.30 2.40 6.73
N LEU A 231 29.14 2.15 5.44
CA LEU A 231 30.00 1.29 4.62
C LEU A 231 31.04 2.06 3.78
N SER A 232 31.32 3.33 4.10
CA SER A 232 32.24 4.19 3.34
C SER A 232 33.68 3.68 3.22
N HIS A 233 34.08 2.75 4.09
CA HIS A 233 35.36 2.07 4.09
C HIS A 233 35.40 0.80 3.23
N ALA A 234 34.24 0.33 2.76
CA ALA A 234 34.14 -0.83 1.89
C ALA A 234 34.47 -0.48 0.42
N PRO A 235 34.84 -1.47 -0.41
CA PRO A 235 35.01 -1.27 -1.84
C PRO A 235 33.77 -0.67 -2.53
N GLU A 236 33.99 0.18 -3.54
CA GLU A 236 32.92 0.94 -4.20
C GLU A 236 31.87 0.05 -4.87
N ASP A 237 32.29 -1.07 -5.47
CA ASP A 237 31.42 -2.09 -6.06
C ASP A 237 30.46 -2.69 -5.03
N VAL A 238 30.94 -2.95 -3.81
CA VAL A 238 30.11 -3.42 -2.69
C VAL A 238 29.08 -2.36 -2.32
N VAL A 239 29.50 -1.10 -2.16
CA VAL A 239 28.61 0.00 -1.78
C VAL A 239 27.52 0.22 -2.85
N VAL A 240 27.88 0.11 -4.13
CA VAL A 240 26.93 0.20 -5.25
C VAL A 240 25.93 -0.96 -5.23
N GLY A 241 26.41 -2.20 -5.04
CA GLY A 241 25.55 -3.38 -4.96
C GLY A 241 24.57 -3.32 -3.79
N VAL A 242 25.01 -2.86 -2.63
CA VAL A 242 24.16 -2.68 -1.45
C VAL A 242 23.07 -1.62 -1.69
N ALA A 243 23.44 -0.49 -2.30
CA ALA A 243 22.46 0.52 -2.67
C ALA A 243 21.44 0.00 -3.70
N ALA A 244 21.84 -0.89 -4.60
CA ALA A 244 20.94 -1.55 -5.54
C ALA A 244 19.95 -2.48 -4.83
N ALA A 245 20.41 -3.29 -3.87
CA ALA A 245 19.54 -4.17 -3.09
C ALA A 245 18.47 -3.40 -2.29
N VAL A 246 18.84 -2.25 -1.71
CA VAL A 246 17.87 -1.37 -1.02
C VAL A 246 16.84 -0.80 -1.99
N ARG A 247 17.25 -0.41 -3.21
CA ARG A 247 16.31 0.05 -4.25
C ARG A 247 15.36 -1.05 -4.68
N GLU A 248 15.86 -2.25 -4.92
CA GLU A 248 15.03 -3.41 -5.31
C GLU A 248 13.95 -3.70 -4.26
N GLY A 249 14.30 -3.63 -2.97
CA GLY A 249 13.31 -3.77 -1.90
C GLY A 249 12.25 -2.67 -1.88
N ALA A 250 12.61 -1.43 -2.26
CA ALA A 250 11.65 -0.34 -2.41
C ALA A 250 10.79 -0.48 -3.67
N ASP A 251 11.36 -0.97 -4.77
CA ASP A 251 10.63 -1.24 -6.02
C ASP A 251 9.57 -2.34 -5.82
N ALA A 252 9.84 -3.32 -4.95
CA ALA A 252 8.85 -4.32 -4.54
C ALA A 252 7.63 -3.72 -3.83
N LEU A 253 7.78 -2.60 -3.11
CA LEU A 253 6.67 -1.86 -2.52
C LEU A 253 5.89 -1.10 -3.59
N ASP A 254 6.59 -0.39 -4.47
CA ASP A 254 5.95 0.40 -5.53
C ASP A 254 5.09 -0.49 -6.45
N ALA A 255 5.53 -1.73 -6.69
CA ALA A 255 4.76 -2.73 -7.44
C ALA A 255 3.38 -3.07 -6.83
N GLN A 256 3.09 -2.65 -5.59
CA GLN A 256 1.79 -2.85 -4.94
C GLN A 256 0.88 -1.61 -4.98
N MET A 257 1.39 -0.44 -5.39
CA MET A 257 0.66 0.84 -5.28
C MET A 257 -0.60 0.86 -6.15
N GLU A 258 -0.48 0.42 -7.40
CA GLU A 258 -1.62 0.32 -8.32
C GLU A 258 -2.72 -0.58 -7.75
N GLY A 259 -2.35 -1.73 -7.20
CA GLY A 259 -3.32 -2.66 -6.60
C GLY A 259 -4.03 -2.10 -5.36
N LEU A 260 -3.39 -1.21 -4.59
CA LEU A 260 -4.05 -0.50 -3.49
C LEU A 260 -5.05 0.54 -4.01
N VAL A 261 -4.72 1.26 -5.08
CA VAL A 261 -5.62 2.22 -5.73
C VAL A 261 -6.83 1.49 -6.31
N GLU A 262 -6.63 0.40 -7.06
CA GLU A 262 -7.70 -0.46 -7.57
C GLU A 262 -8.64 -0.94 -6.45
N ALA A 263 -8.06 -1.42 -5.33
CA ALA A 263 -8.84 -1.90 -4.19
C ALA A 263 -9.66 -0.78 -3.53
N ALA A 264 -9.13 0.44 -3.48
CA ALA A 264 -9.81 1.63 -2.97
C ALA A 264 -10.92 2.11 -3.92
N VAL A 265 -10.66 2.11 -5.23
CA VAL A 265 -11.63 2.36 -6.29
C VAL A 265 -12.81 1.40 -6.16
N ALA A 266 -12.55 0.09 -6.01
CA ALA A 266 -13.59 -0.92 -5.84
C ALA A 266 -14.51 -0.65 -4.63
N LEU A 267 -13.95 -0.20 -3.48
CA LEU A 267 -14.76 0.17 -2.30
C LEU A 267 -15.64 1.39 -2.56
N VAL A 268 -15.08 2.43 -3.15
CA VAL A 268 -15.84 3.66 -3.45
C VAL A 268 -16.94 3.35 -4.46
N VAL A 269 -16.61 2.65 -5.55
CA VAL A 269 -17.57 2.27 -6.59
C VAL A 269 -18.70 1.42 -6.01
N ALA A 270 -18.39 0.43 -5.16
CA ALA A 270 -19.41 -0.38 -4.51
C ALA A 270 -20.39 0.48 -3.69
N ARG A 271 -19.88 1.48 -2.95
CA ARG A 271 -20.72 2.42 -2.19
C ARG A 271 -21.52 3.35 -3.09
N CYS A 272 -20.93 3.88 -4.16
CA CYS A 272 -21.61 4.73 -5.14
C CYS A 272 -22.72 3.98 -5.88
N ALA A 273 -22.48 2.70 -6.21
CA ALA A 273 -23.43 1.85 -6.93
C ALA A 273 -24.75 1.60 -6.15
N GLU A 274 -24.75 1.74 -4.82
CA GLU A 274 -25.99 1.65 -4.02
C GLU A 274 -27.01 2.73 -4.42
N ALA A 275 -26.56 3.95 -4.69
CA ALA A 275 -27.44 5.02 -5.17
C ALA A 275 -27.98 4.73 -6.59
N LEU A 276 -27.15 4.13 -7.45
CA LEU A 276 -27.54 3.76 -8.83
C LEU A 276 -28.66 2.70 -8.87
N LYS A 277 -28.84 1.88 -7.83
CA LYS A 277 -29.95 0.91 -7.78
C LYS A 277 -31.33 1.58 -7.91
N GLN A 278 -31.45 2.85 -7.52
CA GLN A 278 -32.69 3.62 -7.63
C GLN A 278 -33.12 3.90 -9.08
N LEU A 279 -32.20 3.79 -10.04
CA LEU A 279 -32.47 3.94 -11.47
C LEU A 279 -33.63 3.02 -11.94
N ARG A 280 -33.71 1.79 -11.40
CA ARG A 280 -34.80 0.85 -11.74
C ARG A 280 -36.19 1.37 -11.37
N GLY A 281 -36.28 2.30 -10.41
CA GLY A 281 -37.53 2.97 -10.02
C GLY A 281 -38.04 3.99 -11.03
N ILE A 282 -37.25 4.37 -12.04
CA ILE A 282 -37.71 5.29 -13.10
C ILE A 282 -38.82 4.63 -13.93
N ALA A 283 -38.68 3.35 -14.26
CA ALA A 283 -39.72 2.63 -15.00
C ALA A 283 -41.04 2.60 -14.25
N THR A 284 -41.04 2.35 -12.94
CA THR A 284 -42.28 2.35 -12.13
C THR A 284 -42.89 3.75 -12.01
N THR A 285 -42.06 4.79 -12.08
CA THR A 285 -42.50 6.19 -11.94
C THR A 285 -43.28 6.68 -13.15
N TYR A 286 -42.92 6.24 -14.37
CA TYR A 286 -43.51 6.75 -15.62
C TYR A 286 -44.43 5.75 -16.34
N ARG A 287 -44.19 4.44 -16.22
CA ARG A 287 -44.95 3.42 -16.93
C ARG A 287 -46.41 3.38 -16.47
N MET A 288 -47.34 3.54 -17.42
CA MET A 288 -48.79 3.57 -17.20
C MET A 288 -49.22 4.63 -16.18
N THR A 289 -48.43 5.71 -16.06
CA THR A 289 -48.76 6.86 -15.21
C THR A 289 -49.10 8.06 -16.09
N ASN A 290 -50.13 8.82 -15.71
CA ASN A 290 -50.47 10.08 -16.39
C ASN A 290 -49.50 11.23 -16.02
N LYS A 291 -48.26 10.91 -15.64
CA LYS A 291 -47.26 11.93 -15.31
C LYS A 291 -46.81 12.68 -16.56
N PRO A 292 -46.56 14.01 -16.44
CA PRO A 292 -46.03 14.82 -17.53
C PRO A 292 -44.57 14.46 -17.84
N MET A 293 -44.06 15.01 -18.95
CA MET A 293 -42.66 14.84 -19.37
C MET A 293 -41.70 15.34 -18.28
N PRO A 294 -40.64 14.59 -17.94
CA PRO A 294 -39.66 15.03 -16.97
C PRO A 294 -38.91 16.28 -17.41
N THR A 295 -38.68 17.18 -16.45
CA THR A 295 -37.96 18.46 -16.63
C THR A 295 -36.81 18.65 -15.64
N ARG A 296 -36.66 17.74 -14.67
CA ARG A 296 -35.63 17.78 -13.63
C ARG A 296 -34.96 16.41 -13.50
N PRO A 297 -33.66 16.37 -13.15
CA PRO A 297 -32.99 15.12 -12.84
C PRO A 297 -33.58 14.47 -11.57
N SER A 298 -33.43 13.16 -11.49
CA SER A 298 -33.81 12.35 -10.34
C SER A 298 -32.96 12.71 -9.12
N ALA A 299 -33.60 12.74 -7.94
CA ALA A 299 -32.94 13.15 -6.70
C ALA A 299 -31.73 12.26 -6.31
N TYR A 300 -31.70 10.99 -6.73
CA TYR A 300 -30.62 10.07 -6.41
C TYR A 300 -29.29 10.43 -7.09
N VAL A 301 -29.33 11.11 -8.24
CA VAL A 301 -28.14 11.37 -9.07
C VAL A 301 -27.11 12.21 -8.31
N ALA A 302 -27.56 13.22 -7.57
CA ALA A 302 -26.69 14.04 -6.72
C ALA A 302 -26.02 13.24 -5.59
N ALA A 303 -26.60 12.09 -5.20
CA ALA A 303 -26.03 11.21 -4.18
C ALA A 303 -25.04 10.17 -4.75
N VAL A 304 -24.98 9.99 -6.07
CA VAL A 304 -24.16 8.95 -6.72
C VAL A 304 -22.67 9.14 -6.46
N LEU A 305 -22.15 10.36 -6.64
CA LEU A 305 -20.73 10.67 -6.43
C LEU A 305 -20.39 11.07 -4.99
N ARG A 306 -21.39 11.16 -4.11
CA ARG A 306 -21.19 11.62 -2.73
C ARG A 306 -20.19 10.75 -1.95
N PRO A 307 -20.19 9.40 -2.03
CA PRO A 307 -19.19 8.59 -1.33
C PRO A 307 -17.75 8.87 -1.79
N LEU A 308 -17.55 9.20 -3.08
CA LEU A 308 -16.24 9.60 -3.58
C LEU A 308 -15.84 10.98 -2.98
N VAL A 309 -16.73 11.96 -2.99
CA VAL A 309 -16.49 13.28 -2.37
C VAL A 309 -16.15 13.13 -0.89
N GLU A 310 -16.87 12.29 -0.14
CA GLU A 310 -16.61 12.02 1.28
C GLU A 310 -15.18 11.50 1.52
N VAL A 311 -14.63 10.68 0.61
CA VAL A 311 -13.25 10.20 0.68
C VAL A 311 -12.23 11.31 0.36
N LEU A 312 -12.53 12.16 -0.63
CA LEU A 312 -11.64 13.24 -1.07
C LEU A 312 -11.58 14.41 -0.08
N GLU A 313 -12.68 14.69 0.61
CA GLU A 313 -12.81 15.83 1.52
C GLU A 313 -12.78 15.45 3.00
N GLY A 314 -12.73 14.14 3.29
CA GLY A 314 -12.75 13.62 4.65
C GLY A 314 -11.49 13.90 5.47
N GLU A 315 -11.49 13.42 6.71
CA GLU A 315 -10.42 13.65 7.70
C GLU A 315 -9.05 13.13 7.23
N ARG A 316 -9.05 12.05 6.43
CA ARG A 316 -7.84 11.42 5.90
C ARG A 316 -7.33 12.03 4.59
N ARG A 317 -7.91 13.13 4.10
CA ARG A 317 -7.49 13.77 2.84
C ARG A 317 -6.01 14.15 2.79
N ALA A 318 -5.40 14.41 3.95
CA ALA A 318 -3.98 14.74 4.05
C ALA A 318 -3.04 13.61 3.57
N PHE A 319 -3.53 12.37 3.54
CA PHE A 319 -2.77 11.21 3.05
C PHE A 319 -2.93 10.98 1.54
N LEU A 320 -3.86 11.69 0.88
CA LEU A 320 -4.02 11.60 -0.57
C LEU A 320 -3.01 12.53 -1.26
N SER A 321 -1.97 11.94 -1.85
CA SER A 321 -1.11 12.70 -2.77
C SER A 321 -1.90 13.11 -4.02
N GLU A 322 -1.46 14.15 -4.73
CA GLU A 322 -2.14 14.65 -5.92
C GLU A 322 -2.33 13.55 -6.99
N GLY A 323 -1.27 12.77 -7.26
CA GLY A 323 -1.35 11.64 -8.20
C GLY A 323 -2.28 10.52 -7.73
N ALA A 324 -2.25 10.18 -6.43
CA ALA A 324 -3.13 9.16 -5.87
C ALA A 324 -4.60 9.60 -5.87
N ARG A 325 -4.85 10.90 -5.64
CA ARG A 325 -6.15 11.53 -5.74
C ARG A 325 -6.68 11.45 -7.18
N ALA A 326 -5.87 11.81 -8.17
CA ALA A 326 -6.23 11.74 -9.57
C ALA A 326 -6.58 10.30 -9.98
N ALA A 327 -5.71 9.33 -9.68
CA ALA A 327 -5.94 7.93 -10.01
C ALA A 327 -7.20 7.35 -9.36
N LEU A 328 -7.49 7.70 -8.10
CA LEU A 328 -8.71 7.30 -7.41
C LEU A 328 -9.97 7.87 -8.09
N VAL A 329 -9.93 9.16 -8.46
CA VAL A 329 -11.07 9.84 -9.12
C VAL A 329 -11.30 9.26 -10.51
N GLU A 330 -10.26 9.16 -11.33
CA GLU A 330 -10.33 8.62 -12.69
C GLU A 330 -10.85 7.18 -12.69
N GLY A 331 -10.26 6.31 -11.87
CA GLY A 331 -10.68 4.91 -11.76
C GLY A 331 -12.12 4.76 -11.26
N ALA A 332 -12.50 5.50 -10.20
CA ALA A 332 -13.84 5.41 -9.65
C ALA A 332 -14.91 5.95 -10.61
N VAL A 333 -14.65 7.07 -11.28
CA VAL A 333 -15.61 7.67 -12.21
C VAL A 333 -15.73 6.83 -13.47
N ALA A 334 -14.64 6.33 -14.04
CA ALA A 334 -14.68 5.48 -15.23
C ALA A 334 -15.50 4.20 -14.98
N GLU A 335 -15.21 3.48 -13.89
CA GLU A 335 -15.90 2.25 -13.55
C GLU A 335 -17.37 2.49 -13.14
N LEU A 336 -17.66 3.55 -12.39
CA LEU A 336 -19.02 3.90 -12.01
C LEU A 336 -19.85 4.30 -13.25
N THR A 337 -19.26 5.04 -14.18
CA THR A 337 -19.91 5.42 -15.45
C THR A 337 -20.23 4.18 -16.28
N ARG A 338 -19.30 3.22 -16.36
CA ARG A 338 -19.52 1.93 -17.04
C ARG A 338 -20.72 1.17 -16.44
N ARG A 339 -20.80 1.09 -15.11
CA ARG A 339 -21.94 0.46 -14.41
C ARG A 339 -23.25 1.19 -14.66
N TYR A 340 -23.21 2.53 -14.68
CA TYR A 340 -24.38 3.35 -14.99
C TYR A 340 -24.85 3.07 -16.43
N ALA A 341 -23.96 3.18 -17.42
CA ALA A 341 -24.27 2.91 -18.83
C ALA A 341 -24.93 1.54 -19.02
N ALA A 342 -24.37 0.49 -18.38
CA ALA A 342 -24.94 -0.86 -18.43
C ALA A 342 -26.36 -0.93 -17.84
N LEU A 343 -26.59 -0.34 -16.65
CA LEU A 343 -27.92 -0.31 -16.02
C LEU A 343 -28.94 0.49 -16.82
N ALA A 344 -28.54 1.62 -17.38
CA ALA A 344 -29.39 2.44 -18.24
C ALA A 344 -29.78 1.68 -19.52
N HIS A 345 -28.80 1.02 -20.16
CA HIS A 345 -29.03 0.19 -21.34
C HIS A 345 -29.98 -0.98 -21.03
N GLU A 346 -29.77 -1.71 -19.93
CA GLU A 346 -30.66 -2.79 -19.48
C GLU A 346 -32.10 -2.29 -19.26
N LEU A 347 -32.26 -1.13 -18.62
CA LEU A 347 -33.57 -0.53 -18.37
C LEU A 347 -34.28 -0.16 -19.67
N VAL A 348 -33.60 0.59 -20.56
CA VAL A 348 -34.18 1.05 -21.83
C VAL A 348 -34.54 -0.11 -22.73
N THR A 349 -33.67 -1.12 -22.86
CA THR A 349 -33.95 -2.32 -23.65
C THR A 349 -35.15 -3.10 -23.10
N THR A 350 -35.28 -3.22 -21.77
CA THR A 350 -36.44 -3.85 -21.13
C THR A 350 -37.72 -3.08 -21.41
N VAL A 351 -37.70 -1.76 -21.25
CA VAL A 351 -38.85 -0.88 -21.49
C VAL A 351 -39.30 -0.97 -22.96
N ARG A 352 -38.38 -0.85 -23.92
CA ARG A 352 -38.66 -0.98 -25.37
C ARG A 352 -39.24 -2.36 -25.74
N LYS A 353 -38.71 -3.45 -25.17
CA LYS A 353 -39.26 -4.81 -25.37
C LYS A 353 -40.67 -4.94 -24.80
N THR A 354 -40.93 -4.37 -23.62
CA THR A 354 -42.27 -4.41 -23.02
C THR A 354 -43.28 -3.58 -23.82
N GLU A 355 -42.89 -2.41 -24.31
CA GLU A 355 -43.76 -1.56 -25.12
C GLU A 355 -44.10 -2.21 -26.46
N SER A 356 -43.11 -2.71 -27.20
CA SER A 356 -43.35 -3.40 -28.48
C SER A 356 -44.25 -4.65 -28.33
N SER A 357 -44.13 -5.37 -27.21
CA SER A 357 -45.01 -6.49 -26.88
C SER A 357 -46.45 -6.04 -26.61
N LEU A 358 -46.63 -4.94 -25.87
CA LEU A 358 -47.96 -4.34 -25.61
C LEU A 358 -48.61 -3.78 -26.88
N GLN A 359 -47.83 -3.15 -27.76
CA GLN A 359 -48.33 -2.67 -29.05
C GLN A 359 -48.78 -3.83 -29.95
N ARG A 360 -48.03 -4.94 -29.99
CA ARG A 360 -48.45 -6.17 -30.71
C ARG A 360 -49.73 -6.77 -30.14
N LEU A 361 -49.87 -6.83 -28.81
CA LEU A 361 -51.08 -7.32 -28.16
C LEU A 361 -52.30 -6.43 -28.45
N ARG A 362 -52.13 -5.10 -28.36
CA ARG A 362 -53.17 -4.12 -28.71
C ARG A 362 -53.60 -4.25 -30.17
N LYS A 363 -52.65 -4.43 -31.10
CA LYS A 363 -52.95 -4.69 -32.52
C LYS A 363 -53.65 -6.04 -32.75
N GLY A 364 -53.38 -7.05 -31.92
CA GLY A 364 -54.04 -8.36 -32.00
C GLY A 364 -55.44 -8.42 -31.38
N GLN A 365 -55.74 -7.54 -30.42
CA GLN A 365 -57.07 -7.41 -29.80
C GLN A 365 -57.97 -6.39 -30.51
N ALA A 366 -57.39 -5.41 -31.21
CA ALA A 366 -58.13 -4.45 -32.04
C ALA A 366 -58.46 -5.04 -33.41
N GLY A 367 -59.51 -5.86 -33.47
CA GLY A 367 -60.19 -6.14 -34.73
C GLY A 367 -60.79 -4.84 -35.29
N ALA A 368 -60.28 -4.39 -36.43
CA ALA A 368 -60.85 -3.37 -37.34
C ALA A 368 -61.77 -2.31 -36.68
N GLY A 369 -61.19 -1.34 -35.98
CA GLY A 369 -61.94 -0.16 -35.56
C GLY A 369 -61.26 0.65 -34.46
N ASP A 370 -60.62 1.74 -34.88
CA ASP A 370 -60.43 3.03 -34.19
C ASP A 370 -58.98 3.52 -34.20
N GLY A 371 -58.75 4.51 -35.06
CA GLY A 371 -57.46 5.13 -35.38
C GLY A 371 -57.15 6.32 -34.49
N GLY A 372 -57.29 6.17 -33.18
CA GLY A 372 -56.81 7.16 -32.21
C GLY A 372 -55.30 7.07 -32.07
N ALA A 373 -54.53 7.71 -32.97
CA ALA A 373 -53.12 7.94 -32.76
C ALA A 373 -52.96 8.78 -31.48
N ALA A 374 -52.52 8.15 -30.39
CA ALA A 374 -52.14 8.85 -29.18
C ALA A 374 -50.92 9.72 -29.52
N ASN A 375 -51.17 10.98 -29.88
CA ASN A 375 -50.18 11.97 -30.31
C ASN A 375 -49.33 12.51 -29.13
N GLY A 376 -49.22 11.74 -28.04
CA GLY A 376 -48.50 12.10 -26.83
C GLY A 376 -47.23 11.26 -26.67
N PRO A 377 -46.20 11.78 -25.97
CA PRO A 377 -44.96 11.05 -25.74
C PRO A 377 -45.23 9.72 -25.03
N SER A 378 -44.61 8.66 -25.54
CA SER A 378 -44.72 7.32 -24.98
C SER A 378 -44.11 7.24 -23.58
N ASP A 379 -44.47 6.20 -22.81
CA ASP A 379 -43.83 5.95 -21.52
C ASP A 379 -42.32 5.73 -21.69
N THR A 380 -41.90 5.13 -22.81
CA THR A 380 -40.50 4.97 -23.19
C THR A 380 -39.83 6.31 -23.40
N ASP A 381 -40.46 7.26 -24.10
CA ASP A 381 -39.91 8.60 -24.33
C ASP A 381 -39.70 9.35 -23.00
N LYS A 382 -40.63 9.21 -22.06
CA LYS A 382 -40.51 9.81 -20.72
C LYS A 382 -39.35 9.19 -19.93
N ILE A 383 -39.19 7.87 -19.99
CA ILE A 383 -38.11 7.15 -19.30
C ILE A 383 -36.74 7.52 -19.91
N CYS A 384 -36.61 7.49 -21.24
CA CYS A 384 -35.42 7.94 -21.96
C CYS A 384 -35.07 9.39 -21.60
N ARG A 385 -36.06 10.29 -21.59
CA ARG A 385 -35.85 11.68 -21.20
C ARG A 385 -35.41 11.84 -19.75
N GLN A 386 -35.99 11.10 -18.80
CA GLN A 386 -35.54 11.14 -17.41
C GLN A 386 -34.08 10.70 -17.30
N LEU A 387 -33.71 9.60 -17.97
CA LEU A 387 -32.34 9.10 -17.94
C LEU A 387 -31.36 10.07 -18.59
N ALA A 388 -31.75 10.76 -19.67
CA ALA A 388 -30.92 11.80 -20.30
C ALA A 388 -30.67 12.98 -19.34
N LEU A 389 -31.70 13.47 -18.65
CA LEU A 389 -31.54 14.51 -17.64
C LEU A 389 -30.67 14.05 -16.46
N ASP A 390 -30.81 12.79 -16.06
CA ASP A 390 -29.99 12.19 -15.00
C ASP A 390 -28.51 12.08 -15.43
N ALA A 391 -28.24 11.65 -16.67
CA ALA A 391 -26.91 11.54 -17.23
C ALA A 391 -26.23 12.91 -17.42
N GLU A 392 -26.96 13.92 -17.89
CA GLU A 392 -26.48 15.31 -17.97
C GLU A 392 -26.10 15.83 -16.57
N HIS A 393 -26.95 15.61 -15.56
CA HIS A 393 -26.66 16.03 -14.20
C HIS A 393 -25.47 15.27 -13.60
N TYR A 394 -25.35 13.97 -13.85
CA TYR A 394 -24.19 13.17 -13.47
C TYR A 394 -22.89 13.71 -14.07
N GLY A 395 -22.88 14.05 -15.36
CA GLY A 395 -21.74 14.67 -16.04
C GLY A 395 -21.34 16.02 -15.42
N ASN A 396 -22.32 16.82 -14.99
CA ASN A 396 -22.06 18.07 -14.26
C ASN A 396 -21.42 17.82 -12.88
N GLU A 397 -21.83 16.77 -12.16
CA GLU A 397 -21.20 16.39 -10.88
C GLU A 397 -19.76 15.88 -11.10
N MET A 398 -19.50 15.14 -12.19
CA MET A 398 -18.13 14.72 -12.57
C MET A 398 -17.22 15.92 -12.85
N ALA A 399 -17.73 16.96 -13.53
CA ALA A 399 -16.97 18.17 -13.84
C ALA A 399 -16.51 18.89 -12.56
N LYS A 400 -17.31 18.88 -11.48
CA LYS A 400 -16.91 19.44 -10.17
C LYS A 400 -15.72 18.70 -9.54
N LEU A 401 -15.54 17.43 -9.88
CA LEU A 401 -14.40 16.62 -9.44
C LEU A 401 -13.15 16.80 -10.33
N GLY A 402 -13.26 17.62 -11.39
CA GLY A 402 -12.18 17.85 -12.36
C GLY A 402 -12.12 16.82 -13.49
N VAL A 403 -13.19 16.04 -13.70
CA VAL A 403 -13.25 15.02 -14.76
C VAL A 403 -14.10 15.52 -15.91
N THR A 404 -13.55 15.48 -17.13
CA THR A 404 -14.29 15.88 -18.33
C THR A 404 -15.08 14.70 -18.87
N ALA A 405 -16.41 14.83 -18.94
CA ALA A 405 -17.28 13.73 -19.36
C ALA A 405 -16.99 13.23 -20.79
N SER A 406 -16.48 14.09 -21.69
CA SER A 406 -16.09 13.71 -23.06
C SER A 406 -14.86 12.80 -23.13
N GLU A 407 -14.06 12.73 -22.06
CA GLU A 407 -12.86 11.89 -21.99
C GLU A 407 -13.20 10.45 -21.57
N ILE A 408 -14.45 10.19 -21.18
CA ILE A 408 -14.89 8.87 -20.71
C ILE A 408 -15.79 8.22 -21.79
N PRO A 409 -15.31 7.18 -22.50
CA PRO A 409 -16.09 6.51 -23.54
C PRO A 409 -17.43 5.98 -23.02
N ALA A 410 -17.46 5.42 -21.80
CA ALA A 410 -18.68 4.93 -21.17
C ALA A 410 -19.74 6.02 -20.94
N PHE A 411 -19.35 7.29 -20.85
CA PHE A 411 -20.30 8.40 -20.72
C PHE A 411 -21.01 8.66 -22.05
N ALA A 412 -20.28 8.56 -23.17
CA ALA A 412 -20.90 8.64 -24.50
C ALA A 412 -21.88 7.48 -24.72
N GLU A 413 -21.54 6.27 -24.28
CA GLU A 413 -22.45 5.12 -24.30
C GLU A 413 -23.70 5.34 -23.44
N LEU A 414 -23.54 5.91 -22.24
CA LEU A 414 -24.65 6.28 -21.37
C LEU A 414 -25.58 7.26 -22.09
N MET A 415 -25.05 8.36 -22.64
CA MET A 415 -25.84 9.35 -23.38
C MET A 415 -26.55 8.72 -24.60
N ALA A 416 -25.86 7.89 -25.36
CA ALA A 416 -26.42 7.18 -26.51
C ALA A 416 -27.55 6.22 -26.10
N ALA A 417 -27.41 5.49 -24.99
CA ALA A 417 -28.44 4.59 -24.48
C ALA A 417 -29.72 5.32 -24.07
N THR A 418 -29.61 6.59 -23.66
CA THR A 418 -30.75 7.42 -23.25
C THR A 418 -31.40 8.20 -24.40
N SER A 419 -30.75 8.26 -25.56
CA SER A 419 -31.26 8.95 -26.74
C SER A 419 -32.29 8.09 -27.47
N ASN A 420 -33.38 8.71 -27.92
CA ASN A 420 -34.37 8.03 -28.76
C ASN A 420 -33.85 7.92 -30.20
N GLU A 421 -34.12 6.79 -30.86
CA GLU A 421 -33.79 6.60 -32.30
C GLU A 421 -34.45 7.66 -33.20
N ALA A 422 -35.49 8.36 -32.72
CA ALA A 422 -36.14 9.46 -33.42
C ALA A 422 -35.23 10.70 -33.59
N ASP A 423 -34.24 10.92 -32.73
CA ASP A 423 -33.30 12.05 -32.85
C ASP A 423 -32.10 11.72 -33.76
N ALA A 424 -31.90 10.44 -34.11
CA ALA A 424 -30.81 10.00 -34.99
C ALA A 424 -31.12 10.18 -36.49
N THR A 425 -32.35 10.55 -36.85
CA THR A 425 -32.76 10.82 -38.25
C THR A 425 -32.82 12.30 -38.60
N SER A 426 -32.41 13.18 -37.69
CA SER A 426 -32.30 14.63 -37.89
C SER A 426 -30.88 15.13 -37.69
N VAL A 427 -29.93 14.61 -38.48
CA VAL A 427 -28.65 15.28 -38.78
C VAL A 427 -28.39 15.16 -40.28
#